data_AF-A0A5R8NDV8-F1
#
_entry.id   AF-A0A5R8NDV8-F1
#
_cell.length_a   1.000
_cell.length_b   1.000
_cell.length_c   1.000
_cell.angle_alpha   90.00
_cell.angle_beta   90.00
_cell.angle_gamma   90.00
#
_symmetry.space_group_name_H-M   'P 1'
#
loop_
_entity.id
_entity.type
_entity.pdbx_description
1 polymer ?
#
loop_
_entity_poly.entity_id
_entity_poly.type
_entity_poly.pdbx_seq_one_letter_code
_entity_poly.pdbx_strand_id
1 'polypeptide(L)'
;MGNIDPEAYFAAAARLVEASNTIDHALRTLDDVLDVTGSAGVHEAGVRWSTSYDQSASDVFELASFCSMAARELGYQVHQFGLNHAETESANDPAAPPFTPPPQPQGTTMTRAMHPTTYSAGGTGDRPAHWDYIEGRVKKKWPDADFTRIGAAGGHFHTFGEQANTDSHAMFDEVKSKLADQTEEEIDTILQDLQWLAIAYRDTGDLAKALKTACDEVASKTDLERQQVQAILNSLDVAMKALLVAEAGTGANPPPAKQVNRKIIESQREELLAQAVRDFETLMVELDGFVKTAIESNTGIYNNATASSMLLRPILGRTPRKTDPIRNRDGRANTDAGQRGEERAGVPPGPKEEINVNGRDREPDYIDHDNEQVTEVKNKNTLDRDDTEQITDYLDYANSKGYSVILVTDHRTQLTPEVQKLVDEGKITLIRKELDDGDGH
;
A
#
# COMPACT_ATOMS: atom_id res chain seq x y z
N MET A 1 35.39 -0.80 -38.52
CA MET A 1 34.41 -1.90 -38.40
C MET A 1 34.33 -2.21 -36.93
N GLY A 2 33.19 -1.92 -36.32
CA GLY A 2 32.94 -2.31 -34.93
C GLY A 2 32.97 -3.83 -34.81
N ASN A 3 33.24 -4.32 -33.60
CA ASN A 3 33.00 -5.71 -33.26
C ASN A 3 31.49 -5.88 -33.01
N ILE A 4 30.83 -6.70 -33.82
CA ILE A 4 29.40 -6.97 -33.77
C ILE A 4 29.21 -8.48 -33.67
N ASP A 5 28.57 -8.93 -32.60
CA ASP A 5 28.14 -10.32 -32.43
C ASP A 5 26.64 -10.33 -32.12
N PRO A 6 25.77 -10.65 -33.09
CA PRO A 6 24.33 -10.75 -32.86
C PRO A 6 23.94 -11.71 -31.72
N GLU A 7 24.73 -12.75 -31.45
CA GLU A 7 24.43 -13.67 -30.34
C GLU A 7 24.56 -12.99 -28.97
N ALA A 8 25.46 -12.01 -28.84
CA ALA A 8 25.57 -11.21 -27.63
C ALA A 8 24.27 -10.44 -27.32
N TYR A 9 23.64 -9.87 -28.36
CA TYR A 9 22.35 -9.18 -28.23
C TYR A 9 21.24 -10.16 -27.87
N PHE A 10 21.15 -11.32 -28.52
CA PHE A 10 20.14 -12.33 -28.19
C PHE A 10 20.29 -12.86 -26.76
N ALA A 11 21.53 -13.06 -26.29
CA ALA A 11 21.80 -13.47 -24.92
C ALA A 11 21.43 -12.39 -23.90
N ALA A 12 21.71 -11.11 -24.20
CA ALA A 12 21.34 -9.97 -23.37
C ALA A 12 19.82 -9.81 -23.28
N ALA A 13 19.14 -9.91 -24.43
CA ALA A 13 17.68 -9.88 -24.53
C ALA A 13 17.02 -11.01 -23.71
N ALA A 14 17.52 -12.24 -23.83
CA ALA A 14 17.01 -13.38 -23.07
C ALA A 14 17.09 -13.14 -21.56
N ARG A 15 18.20 -12.58 -21.07
CA ARG A 15 18.39 -12.31 -19.64
C ARG A 15 17.49 -11.18 -19.11
N LEU A 16 17.24 -10.14 -19.91
CA LEU A 16 16.29 -9.07 -19.59
C LEU A 16 14.85 -9.60 -19.54
N VAL A 17 14.49 -10.45 -20.50
CA VAL A 17 13.18 -11.08 -20.54
C VAL A 17 12.99 -12.06 -19.37
N GLU A 18 14.02 -12.80 -18.99
CA GLU A 18 14.02 -13.60 -17.76
C GLU A 18 13.83 -12.73 -16.52
N ALA A 19 14.54 -11.59 -16.40
CA ALA A 19 14.36 -10.66 -15.30
C ALA A 19 12.91 -10.17 -15.19
N SER A 20 12.24 -9.90 -16.33
CA SER A 20 10.84 -9.50 -16.32
C SER A 20 9.93 -10.52 -15.63
N ASN A 21 10.13 -11.81 -15.91
CA ASN A 21 9.37 -12.90 -15.32
C ASN A 21 9.72 -13.09 -13.83
N THR A 22 10.99 -12.96 -13.46
CA THR A 22 11.43 -13.04 -12.06
C THR A 22 10.77 -11.95 -11.21
N ILE A 23 10.72 -10.70 -11.70
CA ILE A 23 10.09 -9.58 -10.99
C ILE A 23 8.57 -9.81 -10.84
N ASP A 24 7.89 -10.22 -11.91
CA ASP A 24 6.44 -10.54 -11.90
C ASP A 24 6.14 -11.67 -10.90
N HIS A 25 6.92 -12.74 -10.93
CA HIS A 25 6.78 -13.86 -10.00
C HIS A 25 7.02 -13.46 -8.54
N ALA A 26 8.03 -12.62 -8.28
CA ALA A 26 8.32 -12.11 -6.95
C ALA A 26 7.17 -11.25 -6.40
N LEU A 27 6.54 -10.43 -7.25
CA LEU A 27 5.37 -9.63 -6.87
C LEU A 27 4.16 -10.49 -6.53
N ARG A 28 3.85 -11.50 -7.36
CA ARG A 28 2.76 -12.45 -7.09
C ARG A 28 3.00 -13.22 -5.80
N THR A 29 4.24 -13.67 -5.58
CA THR A 29 4.61 -14.36 -4.34
C THR A 29 4.45 -13.45 -3.13
N LEU A 30 4.81 -12.17 -3.25
CA LEU A 30 4.58 -11.19 -2.18
C LEU A 30 3.08 -11.01 -1.91
N ASP A 31 2.26 -10.81 -2.94
CA ASP A 31 0.80 -10.67 -2.78
C ASP A 31 0.17 -11.91 -2.14
N ASP A 32 0.56 -13.11 -2.59
CA ASP A 32 0.04 -14.40 -2.08
C ASP A 32 0.31 -14.61 -0.58
N VAL A 33 1.36 -14.00 -0.02
CA VAL A 33 1.73 -14.13 1.40
C VAL A 33 1.31 -12.94 2.26
N LEU A 34 0.80 -11.86 1.67
CA LEU A 34 0.32 -10.71 2.43
C LEU A 34 -1.03 -11.04 3.08
N ASP A 35 -1.07 -11.01 4.41
CA ASP A 35 -2.29 -11.08 5.23
C ASP A 35 -2.36 -9.84 6.11
N VAL A 36 -3.00 -8.78 5.59
CA VAL A 36 -3.14 -7.50 6.30
C VAL A 36 -4.58 -7.08 6.56
N THR A 37 -5.57 -7.80 6.02
CA THR A 37 -6.98 -7.45 6.17
C THR A 37 -7.34 -7.15 7.62
N GLY A 38 -7.87 -5.94 7.86
CA GLY A 38 -8.34 -5.52 9.19
C GLY A 38 -7.26 -5.46 10.27
N SER A 39 -5.98 -5.33 9.91
CA SER A 39 -4.88 -5.38 10.87
C SER A 39 -4.57 -4.04 11.52
N ALA A 40 -4.94 -2.91 10.91
CA ALA A 40 -4.48 -1.59 11.36
C ALA A 40 -5.19 -1.09 12.64
N GLY A 41 -6.37 -1.59 12.94
CA GLY A 41 -7.25 -1.14 14.01
C GLY A 41 -8.19 0.02 13.59
N VAL A 42 -9.31 0.16 14.30
CA VAL A 42 -10.33 1.21 14.06
C VAL A 42 -10.17 2.47 14.93
N HIS A 43 -9.11 2.49 15.73
CA HIS A 43 -8.66 3.64 16.51
C HIS A 43 -7.91 4.65 15.62
N GLU A 44 -7.80 5.90 16.07
CA GLU A 44 -7.36 7.01 15.21
C GLU A 44 -5.93 6.87 14.66
N ALA A 45 -5.02 6.27 15.41
CA ALA A 45 -3.67 5.95 14.91
C ALA A 45 -3.74 4.86 13.83
N GLY A 46 -4.49 3.79 14.11
CA GLY A 46 -4.69 2.66 13.20
C GLY A 46 -5.23 3.05 11.84
N VAL A 47 -6.29 3.87 11.78
CA VAL A 47 -6.83 4.25 10.47
C VAL A 47 -5.84 5.09 9.67
N ARG A 48 -5.14 6.04 10.30
CA ARG A 48 -4.09 6.83 9.61
C ARG A 48 -2.93 5.95 9.15
N TRP A 49 -2.55 4.95 9.95
CA TRP A 49 -1.56 3.96 9.57
C TRP A 49 -2.00 3.16 8.35
N SER A 50 -3.26 2.72 8.29
CA SER A 50 -3.78 1.95 7.14
C SER A 50 -3.60 2.69 5.82
N THR A 51 -3.94 3.99 5.78
CA THR A 51 -3.71 4.86 4.62
C THR A 51 -2.24 4.90 4.21
N SER A 52 -1.34 5.11 5.16
CA SER A 52 0.09 5.22 4.88
C SER A 52 0.67 3.88 4.41
N TYR A 53 0.33 2.79 5.09
CA TYR A 53 0.79 1.45 4.78
C TYR A 53 0.26 0.98 3.42
N ASP A 54 -1.05 1.07 3.18
CA ASP A 54 -1.69 0.59 1.95
C ASP A 54 -1.19 1.38 0.74
N GLN A 55 -0.99 2.71 0.88
CA GLN A 55 -0.35 3.52 -0.16
C GLN A 55 1.09 3.07 -0.42
N SER A 56 1.89 2.89 0.63
CA SER A 56 3.32 2.53 0.49
C SER A 56 3.50 1.14 -0.11
N ALA A 57 2.67 0.17 0.30
CA ALA A 57 2.60 -1.16 -0.27
C ALA A 57 2.24 -1.08 -1.76
N SER A 58 1.20 -0.30 -2.10
CA SER A 58 0.81 -0.03 -3.49
C SER A 58 1.94 0.58 -4.31
N ASP A 59 2.70 1.53 -3.76
CA ASP A 59 3.83 2.19 -4.43
C ASP A 59 4.97 1.22 -4.77
N VAL A 60 5.30 0.30 -3.85
CA VAL A 60 6.31 -0.75 -4.05
C VAL A 60 5.88 -1.69 -5.18
N PHE A 61 4.64 -2.18 -5.12
CA PHE A 61 4.08 -3.08 -6.13
C PHE A 61 4.07 -2.44 -7.52
N GLU A 62 3.65 -1.18 -7.59
CA GLU A 62 3.53 -0.46 -8.84
C GLU A 62 4.89 -0.18 -9.48
N LEU A 63 5.89 0.27 -8.71
CA LEU A 63 7.24 0.49 -9.26
C LEU A 63 7.89 -0.80 -9.76
N ALA A 64 7.79 -1.90 -9.00
CA ALA A 64 8.29 -3.20 -9.45
C ALA A 64 7.56 -3.70 -10.70
N SER A 65 6.24 -3.45 -10.81
CA SER A 65 5.48 -3.79 -12.00
C SER A 65 6.01 -3.05 -13.23
N PHE A 66 6.32 -1.76 -13.10
CA PHE A 66 6.97 -1.00 -14.16
C PHE A 66 8.36 -1.52 -14.49
N CYS A 67 9.14 -1.94 -13.49
CA CYS A 67 10.45 -2.58 -13.74
C CYS A 67 10.29 -3.89 -14.52
N SER A 68 9.32 -4.73 -14.17
CA SER A 68 9.02 -5.97 -14.90
C SER A 68 8.64 -5.68 -16.36
N MET A 69 7.71 -4.76 -16.60
CA MET A 69 7.32 -4.34 -17.95
C MET A 69 8.50 -3.74 -18.72
N ALA A 70 9.28 -2.87 -18.10
CA ALA A 70 10.45 -2.23 -18.73
C ALA A 70 11.55 -3.25 -19.06
N ALA A 71 11.81 -4.23 -18.20
CA ALA A 71 12.75 -5.31 -18.48
C ALA A 71 12.34 -6.11 -19.73
N ARG A 72 11.04 -6.39 -19.89
CA ARG A 72 10.50 -7.02 -21.10
C ARG A 72 10.70 -6.14 -22.32
N GLU A 73 10.26 -4.88 -22.27
CA GLU A 73 10.35 -3.97 -23.41
C GLU A 73 11.81 -3.72 -23.84
N LEU A 74 12.72 -3.51 -22.89
CA LEU A 74 14.15 -3.39 -23.19
C LEU A 74 14.70 -4.69 -23.79
N GLY A 75 14.32 -5.85 -23.25
CA GLY A 75 14.70 -7.15 -23.81
C GLY A 75 14.24 -7.32 -25.27
N TYR A 76 13.02 -6.87 -25.59
CA TYR A 76 12.49 -6.91 -26.95
C TYR A 76 13.22 -5.96 -27.89
N GLN A 77 13.57 -4.75 -27.43
CA GLN A 77 14.38 -3.80 -28.20
C GLN A 77 15.79 -4.34 -28.47
N VAL A 78 16.46 -4.90 -27.46
CA VAL A 78 17.79 -5.52 -27.60
C VAL A 78 17.75 -6.71 -28.57
N HIS A 79 16.70 -7.54 -28.51
CA HIS A 79 16.50 -8.63 -29.48
C HIS A 79 16.38 -8.09 -30.90
N GLN A 80 15.64 -7.00 -31.10
CA GLN A 80 15.47 -6.38 -32.41
C GLN A 80 16.78 -5.82 -32.96
N PHE A 81 17.64 -5.23 -32.13
CA PHE A 81 18.98 -4.82 -32.56
C PHE A 81 19.82 -6.02 -33.03
N GLY A 82 19.79 -7.14 -32.29
CA GLY A 82 20.44 -8.39 -32.71
C GLY A 82 19.92 -8.90 -34.06
N LEU A 83 18.61 -8.85 -34.30
CA LEU A 83 18.02 -9.23 -35.60
C LEU A 83 18.53 -8.35 -36.74
N ASN A 84 18.56 -7.03 -36.53
CA ASN A 84 19.01 -6.07 -37.56
C ASN A 84 20.48 -6.31 -37.94
N HIS A 85 21.34 -6.62 -36.96
CA HIS A 85 22.75 -6.93 -37.20
C HIS A 85 22.92 -8.27 -37.92
N ALA A 86 22.24 -9.32 -37.46
CA ALA A 86 22.31 -10.64 -38.09
C ALA A 86 21.78 -10.64 -39.54
N GLU A 87 20.71 -9.89 -39.81
CA GLU A 87 20.18 -9.71 -41.16
C GLU A 87 21.19 -8.96 -42.05
N THR A 88 21.82 -7.91 -41.53
CA THR A 88 22.85 -7.14 -42.24
C THR A 88 24.08 -8.00 -42.55
N GLU A 89 24.53 -8.84 -41.62
CA GLU A 89 25.64 -9.76 -41.83
C GLU A 89 25.30 -10.81 -42.91
N SER A 90 24.12 -11.44 -42.81
CA SER A 90 23.65 -12.43 -43.78
C SER A 90 23.48 -11.85 -45.18
N ALA A 91 22.98 -10.60 -45.30
CA ALA A 91 22.83 -9.93 -46.60
C ALA A 91 24.17 -9.60 -47.27
N ASN A 92 25.24 -9.48 -46.49
CA ASN A 92 26.58 -9.14 -46.98
C ASN A 92 27.45 -10.38 -47.32
N ASP A 93 26.98 -11.59 -47.00
CA ASP A 93 27.64 -12.84 -47.39
C ASP A 93 26.88 -13.55 -48.53
N PRO A 94 27.42 -13.52 -49.77
CA PRO A 94 26.80 -14.18 -50.93
C PRO A 94 26.65 -15.70 -50.81
N ALA A 95 27.35 -16.33 -49.87
CA ALA A 95 27.32 -17.77 -49.62
C ALA A 95 26.51 -18.15 -48.37
N ALA A 96 26.00 -17.18 -47.61
CA ALA A 96 25.23 -17.45 -46.42
C ALA A 96 23.88 -18.10 -46.76
N PRO A 97 23.40 -19.05 -45.94
CA PRO A 97 22.01 -19.52 -46.03
C PRO A 97 21.05 -18.36 -45.74
N PRO A 98 19.77 -18.44 -46.18
CA PRO A 98 18.76 -17.46 -45.80
C PRO A 98 18.70 -17.29 -44.28
N PHE A 99 18.81 -16.05 -43.81
CA PHE A 99 18.69 -15.73 -42.40
C PHE A 99 17.38 -16.30 -41.83
N THR A 100 17.50 -17.03 -40.73
CA THR A 100 16.35 -17.54 -39.98
C THR A 100 16.37 -16.85 -38.62
N PRO A 101 15.44 -15.93 -38.33
CA PRO A 101 15.46 -15.17 -37.10
C PRO A 101 15.24 -16.09 -35.90
N PRO A 102 16.05 -15.99 -34.83
CA PRO A 102 15.75 -16.67 -33.59
C PRO A 102 14.42 -16.19 -33.02
N PRO A 103 13.65 -17.08 -32.36
CA PRO A 103 12.38 -16.70 -31.76
C PRO A 103 12.61 -15.63 -30.68
N GLN A 104 11.72 -14.65 -30.61
CA GLN A 104 11.76 -13.65 -29.55
C GLN A 104 11.47 -14.34 -28.20
N PRO A 105 12.32 -14.13 -27.18
CA PRO A 105 12.08 -14.67 -25.85
C PRO A 105 10.75 -14.14 -25.29
N GLN A 106 10.05 -14.95 -24.49
CA GLN A 106 8.73 -14.59 -23.94
C GLN A 106 8.86 -14.04 -22.53
N GLY A 107 8.54 -12.76 -22.34
CA GLY A 107 8.56 -12.12 -21.03
C GLY A 107 7.25 -12.16 -20.29
N THR A 108 7.17 -11.35 -19.24
CA THR A 108 5.93 -11.18 -18.47
C THR A 108 4.76 -10.82 -19.40
N THR A 109 3.58 -11.32 -19.09
CA THR A 109 2.33 -10.90 -19.75
C THR A 109 1.70 -9.68 -19.09
N MET A 110 2.36 -9.08 -18.10
CA MET A 110 1.88 -7.91 -17.39
C MET A 110 1.73 -6.72 -18.37
N THR A 111 0.55 -6.10 -18.33
CA THR A 111 0.21 -4.91 -19.14
C THR A 111 -0.24 -3.72 -18.29
N ARG A 112 -0.36 -3.93 -16.97
CA ARG A 112 -0.75 -2.94 -15.98
C ARG A 112 -0.05 -3.23 -14.67
N ALA A 113 0.12 -2.20 -13.85
CA ALA A 113 0.67 -2.35 -12.52
C ALA A 113 -0.19 -3.29 -11.66
N MET A 114 0.47 -4.13 -10.87
CA MET A 114 -0.15 -4.85 -9.77
C MET A 114 -0.21 -3.95 -8.54
N HIS A 115 -1.12 -4.30 -7.63
CA HIS A 115 -1.26 -3.69 -6.31
C HIS A 115 -1.64 -4.80 -5.32
N PRO A 116 -1.40 -4.65 -4.01
CA PRO A 116 -1.89 -5.59 -3.01
C PRO A 116 -3.40 -5.83 -3.16
N THR A 117 -3.81 -7.08 -3.07
CA THR A 117 -5.22 -7.48 -3.16
C THR A 117 -6.02 -7.26 -1.89
N THR A 118 -5.33 -7.10 -0.76
CA THR A 118 -5.93 -6.85 0.57
C THR A 118 -5.52 -5.49 1.12
N TYR A 119 -6.43 -4.86 1.87
CA TYR A 119 -6.19 -3.57 2.53
C TYR A 119 -6.14 -3.72 4.05
N SER A 120 -5.26 -2.96 4.70
CA SER A 120 -5.04 -3.06 6.14
C SER A 120 -6.13 -2.44 7.02
N ALA A 121 -7.01 -1.62 6.42
CA ALA A 121 -8.10 -0.94 7.11
C ALA A 121 -9.06 -1.91 7.82
N GLY A 122 -9.48 -1.54 9.03
CA GLY A 122 -10.27 -2.37 9.93
C GLY A 122 -9.46 -2.83 11.14
N GLY A 123 -10.10 -3.53 12.08
CA GLY A 123 -9.47 -3.98 13.33
C GLY A 123 -9.98 -5.34 13.77
N THR A 124 -9.32 -5.93 14.76
CA THR A 124 -9.69 -7.26 15.29
C THR A 124 -11.03 -7.28 16.03
N GLY A 125 -11.55 -6.10 16.41
CA GLY A 125 -12.75 -5.98 17.23
C GLY A 125 -12.58 -6.50 18.66
N ASP A 126 -11.35 -6.82 19.06
CA ASP A 126 -11.05 -7.37 20.37
C ASP A 126 -11.16 -6.32 21.48
N ARG A 127 -11.18 -6.78 22.73
CA ARG A 127 -11.26 -5.92 23.91
C ARG A 127 -10.37 -6.48 25.02
N PRO A 128 -9.68 -5.62 25.79
CA PRO A 128 -8.88 -6.08 26.90
C PRO A 128 -9.77 -6.56 28.04
N ALA A 129 -9.24 -7.44 28.90
CA ALA A 129 -9.97 -7.84 30.10
C ALA A 129 -10.21 -6.61 30.99
N HIS A 130 -11.41 -6.54 31.58
CA HIS A 130 -11.88 -5.45 32.45
C HIS A 130 -12.11 -4.10 31.75
N TRP A 131 -12.22 -4.09 30.42
CA TRP A 131 -12.55 -2.89 29.63
C TRP A 131 -13.81 -2.16 30.11
N ASP A 132 -14.82 -2.92 30.53
CA ASP A 132 -16.12 -2.39 30.99
C ASP A 132 -16.00 -1.37 32.14
N TYR A 133 -14.89 -1.36 32.89
CA TYR A 133 -14.67 -0.35 33.92
C TYR A 133 -14.53 1.07 33.36
N ILE A 134 -13.94 1.21 32.16
CA ILE A 134 -13.59 2.52 31.60
C ILE A 134 -14.23 2.79 30.23
N GLU A 135 -14.80 1.81 29.54
CA GLU A 135 -15.36 1.94 28.19
C GLU A 135 -16.28 3.16 28.02
N GLY A 136 -17.21 3.39 28.95
CA GLY A 136 -18.15 4.51 28.90
C GLY A 136 -17.58 5.86 29.39
N ARG A 137 -16.29 5.90 29.75
CA ARG A 137 -15.62 7.07 30.36
C ARG A 137 -14.45 7.60 29.50
N VAL A 138 -13.92 6.77 28.62
CA VAL A 138 -12.84 7.13 27.69
C VAL A 138 -13.40 7.81 26.43
N LYS A 139 -12.57 8.66 25.82
CA LYS A 139 -12.82 9.32 24.54
C LYS A 139 -12.13 8.59 23.39
N LYS A 140 -10.94 8.06 23.66
CA LYS A 140 -10.15 7.29 22.68
C LYS A 140 -10.65 5.86 22.58
N LYS A 141 -10.53 5.30 21.37
CA LYS A 141 -10.86 3.89 21.14
C LYS A 141 -9.72 2.99 21.59
N TRP A 142 -10.06 1.76 21.96
CA TRP A 142 -9.09 0.71 22.18
C TRP A 142 -8.28 0.43 20.90
N PRO A 143 -6.94 0.29 20.96
CA PRO A 143 -6.10 -0.01 19.80
C PRO A 143 -6.21 -1.49 19.44
N ASP A 144 -7.28 -1.85 18.74
CA ASP A 144 -7.63 -3.21 18.30
C ASP A 144 -6.85 -3.70 17.08
N ALA A 145 -5.66 -3.15 16.82
CA ALA A 145 -4.79 -3.56 15.72
C ALA A 145 -4.18 -4.96 15.95
N ASP A 146 -4.00 -5.70 14.86
CA ASP A 146 -3.21 -6.93 14.84
C ASP A 146 -1.75 -6.61 14.52
N PHE A 147 -0.99 -6.32 15.58
CA PHE A 147 0.44 -6.01 15.48
C PHE A 147 1.27 -7.19 14.95
N THR A 148 0.80 -8.43 15.08
CA THR A 148 1.51 -9.60 14.57
C THR A 148 1.43 -9.65 13.05
N ARG A 149 0.23 -9.41 12.50
CA ARG A 149 0.03 -9.30 11.04
C ARG A 149 0.80 -8.12 10.44
N ILE A 150 0.77 -6.94 11.09
CA ILE A 150 1.54 -5.78 10.64
C ILE A 150 3.04 -6.12 10.58
N GLY A 151 3.58 -6.72 11.66
CA GLY A 151 4.99 -7.12 11.70
C GLY A 151 5.36 -8.17 10.65
N ALA A 152 4.50 -9.17 10.44
CA ALA A 152 4.69 -10.21 9.42
C ALA A 152 4.70 -9.62 8.01
N ALA A 153 3.75 -8.75 7.69
CA ALA A 153 3.68 -8.05 6.41
C ALA A 153 4.96 -7.25 6.14
N GLY A 154 5.45 -6.51 7.14
CA GLY A 154 6.77 -5.88 7.07
C GLY A 154 7.85 -6.88 6.67
N GLY A 155 7.92 -8.03 7.36
CA GLY A 155 8.86 -9.11 7.07
C GLY A 155 8.84 -9.58 5.61
N HIS A 156 7.64 -9.74 5.03
CA HIS A 156 7.49 -10.12 3.63
C HIS A 156 8.04 -9.04 2.67
N PHE A 157 7.76 -7.76 2.93
CA PHE A 157 8.36 -6.66 2.18
C PHE A 157 9.88 -6.61 2.31
N HIS A 158 10.43 -6.92 3.48
CA HIS A 158 11.87 -6.97 3.67
C HIS A 158 12.52 -8.06 2.81
N THR A 159 11.98 -9.28 2.83
CA THR A 159 12.47 -10.39 2.01
C THR A 159 12.39 -10.06 0.51
N PHE A 160 11.24 -9.52 0.06
CA PHE A 160 11.12 -9.03 -1.31
C PHE A 160 12.18 -7.97 -1.63
N GLY A 161 12.41 -7.02 -0.73
CA GLY A 161 13.38 -5.95 -0.95
C GLY A 161 14.83 -6.41 -0.98
N GLU A 162 15.22 -7.39 -0.18
CA GLU A 162 16.55 -8.02 -0.27
C GLU A 162 16.76 -8.73 -1.60
N GLN A 163 15.75 -9.46 -2.06
CA GLN A 163 15.79 -10.15 -3.34
C GLN A 163 15.85 -9.16 -4.50
N ALA A 164 15.02 -8.12 -4.49
CA ALA A 164 15.01 -7.08 -5.53
C ALA A 164 16.37 -6.38 -5.67
N ASN A 165 17.03 -6.07 -4.56
CA ASN A 165 18.38 -5.50 -4.57
C ASN A 165 19.39 -6.47 -5.20
N THR A 166 19.36 -7.73 -4.80
CA THR A 166 20.25 -8.78 -5.34
C THR A 166 20.04 -8.96 -6.84
N ASP A 167 18.79 -9.09 -7.27
CA ASP A 167 18.41 -9.32 -8.66
C ASP A 167 18.73 -8.12 -9.56
N SER A 168 18.56 -6.89 -9.05
CA SER A 168 18.90 -5.67 -9.81
C SER A 168 20.38 -5.61 -10.17
N HIS A 169 21.26 -5.98 -9.22
CA HIS A 169 22.70 -6.05 -9.45
C HIS A 169 23.08 -7.18 -10.41
N ALA A 170 22.54 -8.38 -10.18
CA ALA A 170 22.80 -9.54 -11.04
C ALA A 170 22.36 -9.27 -12.49
N MET A 171 21.15 -8.73 -12.70
CA MET A 171 20.65 -8.36 -14.02
C MET A 171 21.57 -7.35 -14.70
N PHE A 172 21.97 -6.28 -14.01
CA PHE A 172 22.85 -5.26 -14.57
C PHE A 172 24.20 -5.85 -15.00
N ASP A 173 24.87 -6.58 -14.11
CA ASP A 173 26.20 -7.11 -14.36
C ASP A 173 26.19 -8.17 -15.47
N GLU A 174 25.19 -9.07 -15.45
CA GLU A 174 25.07 -10.13 -16.46
C GLU A 174 24.76 -9.57 -17.85
N VAL A 175 23.81 -8.63 -17.99
CA VAL A 175 23.48 -8.02 -19.29
C VAL A 175 24.66 -7.20 -19.81
N LYS A 176 25.28 -6.39 -18.94
CA LYS A 176 26.46 -5.59 -19.30
C LYS A 176 27.62 -6.48 -19.77
N SER A 177 27.86 -7.61 -19.09
CA SER A 177 28.94 -8.52 -19.47
C SER A 177 28.76 -9.12 -20.85
N LYS A 178 27.51 -9.40 -21.26
CA LYS A 178 27.19 -9.95 -22.58
C LYS A 178 27.47 -8.93 -23.69
N LEU A 179 27.25 -7.64 -23.42
CA LEU A 179 27.44 -6.56 -24.38
C LEU A 179 28.83 -5.92 -24.33
N ALA A 180 29.75 -6.40 -23.47
CA ALA A 180 31.01 -5.72 -23.18
C ALA A 180 31.94 -5.55 -24.39
N ASP A 181 31.90 -6.49 -25.34
CA ASP A 181 32.76 -6.50 -26.53
C ASP A 181 32.09 -5.85 -27.76
N GLN A 182 30.87 -5.33 -27.62
CA GLN A 182 30.11 -4.68 -28.68
C GLN A 182 30.47 -3.19 -28.76
N THR A 183 30.56 -2.63 -29.97
CA THR A 183 31.07 -1.25 -30.18
C THR A 183 30.16 -0.35 -31.03
N GLU A 184 28.94 -0.78 -31.29
CA GLU A 184 27.94 -0.03 -32.07
C GLU A 184 27.30 1.11 -31.28
N GLU A 185 26.77 2.12 -31.99
CA GLU A 185 26.25 3.36 -31.39
C GLU A 185 25.06 3.11 -30.42
N GLU A 186 24.24 2.08 -30.67
CA GLU A 186 23.10 1.77 -29.79
C GLU A 186 23.50 1.15 -28.44
N ILE A 187 24.72 0.62 -28.30
CA ILE A 187 25.18 -0.01 -27.05
C ILE A 187 25.14 0.97 -25.89
N ASP A 188 25.56 2.22 -26.10
CA ASP A 188 25.53 3.25 -25.07
C ASP A 188 24.10 3.54 -24.60
N THR A 189 23.13 3.53 -25.53
CA THR A 189 21.71 3.72 -25.20
C THR A 189 21.15 2.53 -24.42
N ILE A 190 21.45 1.30 -24.88
CA ILE A 190 21.03 0.07 -24.18
C ILE A 190 21.59 0.02 -22.75
N LEU A 191 22.87 0.35 -22.57
CA LEU A 191 23.50 0.35 -21.24
C LEU A 191 22.96 1.46 -20.34
N GLN A 192 22.57 2.61 -20.90
CA GLN A 192 21.91 3.68 -20.15
C GLN A 192 20.52 3.27 -19.67
N ASP A 193 19.72 2.65 -20.55
CA ASP A 193 18.39 2.14 -20.21
C ASP A 193 18.47 0.99 -19.19
N LEU A 194 19.43 0.07 -19.37
CA LEU A 194 19.73 -0.98 -18.40
C LEU A 194 20.07 -0.39 -17.02
N GLN A 195 20.87 0.69 -16.99
CA GLN A 195 21.22 1.37 -15.74
C GLN A 195 19.98 1.99 -15.06
N TRP A 196 19.11 2.64 -15.82
CA TRP A 196 17.87 3.22 -15.30
C TRP A 196 16.92 2.15 -14.75
N LEU A 197 16.77 1.05 -15.47
CA LEU A 197 16.00 -0.11 -15.01
C LEU A 197 16.57 -0.69 -13.71
N ALA A 198 17.88 -0.91 -13.65
CA ALA A 198 18.53 -1.46 -12.45
C ALA A 198 18.41 -0.51 -11.24
N ILE A 199 18.53 0.80 -11.45
CA ILE A 199 18.29 1.80 -10.39
C ILE A 199 16.85 1.72 -9.89
N ALA A 200 15.85 1.77 -10.78
CA ALA A 200 14.45 1.73 -10.38
C ALA A 200 14.09 0.44 -9.64
N TYR A 201 14.64 -0.71 -10.05
CA TYR A 201 14.37 -1.98 -9.38
C TYR A 201 15.06 -2.08 -8.01
N ARG A 202 16.30 -1.58 -7.89
CA ARG A 202 16.98 -1.45 -6.60
C ARG A 202 16.20 -0.53 -5.65
N ASP A 203 15.76 0.62 -6.16
CA ASP A 203 14.98 1.58 -5.38
C ASP A 203 13.67 0.93 -4.90
N THR A 204 13.01 0.09 -5.70
CA THR A 204 11.88 -0.73 -5.25
C THR A 204 12.23 -1.56 -4.01
N GLY A 205 13.40 -2.20 -4.00
CA GLY A 205 13.86 -2.98 -2.86
C GLY A 205 14.17 -2.12 -1.63
N ASP A 206 14.74 -0.93 -1.82
CA ASP A 206 14.97 0.04 -0.74
C ASP A 206 13.67 0.56 -0.13
N LEU A 207 12.65 0.83 -0.94
CA LEU A 207 11.33 1.24 -0.50
C LEU A 207 10.63 0.15 0.32
N ALA A 208 10.71 -1.10 -0.12
CA ALA A 208 10.16 -2.25 0.61
C ALA A 208 10.83 -2.43 1.99
N LYS A 209 12.16 -2.26 2.06
CA LYS A 209 12.91 -2.26 3.34
C LYS A 209 12.56 -1.06 4.23
N ALA A 210 12.27 0.11 3.66
CA ALA A 210 11.80 1.25 4.44
C ALA A 210 10.42 0.95 5.06
N LEU A 211 9.51 0.34 4.30
CA LEU A 211 8.19 -0.06 4.79
C LEU A 211 8.27 -1.08 5.94
N LYS A 212 9.23 -2.02 5.91
CA LYS A 212 9.52 -2.92 7.04
C LYS A 212 9.77 -2.15 8.34
N THR A 213 10.64 -1.14 8.28
CA THR A 213 11.00 -0.34 9.47
C THR A 213 9.76 0.29 10.09
N ALA A 214 8.90 0.90 9.26
CA ALA A 214 7.65 1.48 9.73
C ALA A 214 6.68 0.43 10.31
N CYS A 215 6.58 -0.75 9.68
CA CYS A 215 5.75 -1.85 10.20
C CYS A 215 6.24 -2.32 11.57
N ASP A 216 7.54 -2.48 11.77
CA ASP A 216 8.12 -2.90 13.05
C ASP A 216 7.88 -1.90 14.16
N GLU A 217 8.06 -0.62 13.85
CA GLU A 217 7.83 0.48 14.77
C GLU A 217 6.37 0.47 15.24
N VAL A 218 5.41 0.45 14.30
CA VAL A 218 3.98 0.46 14.62
C VAL A 218 3.56 -0.81 15.35
N ALA A 219 4.00 -1.98 14.90
CA ALA A 219 3.70 -3.25 15.55
C ALA A 219 4.20 -3.26 17.01
N SER A 220 5.47 -2.90 17.22
CA SER A 220 6.10 -2.92 18.55
C SER A 220 5.44 -1.94 19.51
N LYS A 221 5.16 -0.71 19.06
CA LYS A 221 4.51 0.30 19.92
C LYS A 221 3.08 -0.11 20.24
N THR A 222 2.34 -0.63 19.26
CA THR A 222 0.95 -1.06 19.49
C THR A 222 0.87 -2.21 20.49
N ASP A 223 1.74 -3.22 20.37
CA ASP A 223 1.82 -4.32 21.34
C ASP A 223 2.14 -3.80 22.76
N LEU A 224 3.17 -2.94 22.87
CA LEU A 224 3.57 -2.35 24.15
C LEU A 224 2.41 -1.60 24.82
N GLU A 225 1.71 -0.74 24.08
CA GLU A 225 0.60 0.05 24.61
C GLU A 225 -0.59 -0.83 25.04
N ARG A 226 -0.92 -1.85 24.24
CA ARG A 226 -1.95 -2.83 24.60
C ARG A 226 -1.62 -3.56 25.90
N GLN A 227 -0.36 -3.97 26.08
CA GLN A 227 0.09 -4.61 27.32
C GLN A 227 0.03 -3.67 28.53
N GLN A 228 0.42 -2.41 28.36
CA GLN A 228 0.38 -1.41 29.43
C GLN A 228 -1.05 -1.08 29.86
N VAL A 229 -1.98 -0.91 28.91
CA VAL A 229 -3.40 -0.74 29.22
C VAL A 229 -3.95 -1.96 29.95
N GLN A 230 -3.61 -3.18 29.52
CA GLN A 230 -4.05 -4.39 30.22
C GLN A 230 -3.52 -4.43 31.67
N ALA A 231 -2.29 -3.98 31.92
CA ALA A 231 -1.72 -3.90 33.26
C ALA A 231 -2.44 -2.85 34.15
N ILE A 232 -2.81 -1.69 33.57
CA ILE A 232 -3.63 -0.67 34.25
C ILE A 232 -4.98 -1.27 34.66
N LEU A 233 -5.66 -1.94 33.73
CA LEU A 233 -6.98 -2.54 33.96
C LEU A 233 -6.94 -3.68 34.99
N ASN A 234 -5.90 -4.51 34.98
CA ASN A 234 -5.70 -5.55 36.00
C ASN A 234 -5.48 -4.94 37.39
N SER A 235 -4.69 -3.86 37.46
CA SER A 235 -4.43 -3.15 38.73
C SER A 235 -5.72 -2.50 39.27
N LEU A 236 -6.52 -1.92 38.37
CA LEU A 236 -7.83 -1.37 38.68
C LEU A 236 -8.77 -2.47 39.21
N ASP A 237 -8.86 -3.62 38.55
CA ASP A 237 -9.71 -4.74 38.99
C ASP A 237 -9.39 -5.20 40.42
N VAL A 238 -8.10 -5.37 40.73
CA VAL A 238 -7.64 -5.73 42.09
C VAL A 238 -8.06 -4.68 43.11
N ALA A 239 -7.88 -3.39 42.79
CA ALA A 239 -8.26 -2.29 43.66
C ALA A 239 -9.78 -2.22 43.87
N MET A 240 -10.57 -2.41 42.80
CA MET A 240 -12.03 -2.45 42.85
C MET A 240 -12.54 -3.59 43.74
N LYS A 241 -11.96 -4.79 43.62
CA LYS A 241 -12.26 -5.94 44.49
C LYS A 241 -11.92 -5.65 45.96
N ALA A 242 -10.79 -5.00 46.23
CA ALA A 242 -10.42 -4.62 47.58
C ALA A 242 -11.42 -3.61 48.19
N LEU A 243 -11.89 -2.64 47.41
CA LEU A 243 -12.92 -1.69 47.83
C LEU A 243 -14.28 -2.35 48.09
N LEU A 244 -14.67 -3.35 47.29
CA LEU A 244 -15.89 -4.13 47.53
C LEU A 244 -15.84 -4.90 48.87
N VAL A 245 -14.68 -5.49 49.20
CA VAL A 245 -14.47 -6.15 50.51
C VAL A 245 -14.53 -5.14 51.65
N ALA A 246 -13.88 -3.98 51.49
CA ALA A 246 -13.93 -2.90 52.47
C ALA A 246 -15.37 -2.41 52.70
N GLU A 247 -16.17 -2.30 51.62
CA GLU A 247 -17.57 -1.89 51.68
C GLU A 247 -18.43 -2.90 52.45
N ALA A 248 -18.25 -4.20 52.21
CA ALA A 248 -18.93 -5.25 52.95
C ALA A 248 -18.60 -5.19 54.46
N GLY A 249 -17.35 -4.91 54.80
CA GLY A 249 -16.89 -4.70 56.18
C GLY A 249 -17.58 -3.51 56.89
N THR A 250 -18.10 -2.53 56.14
CA THR A 250 -18.84 -1.40 56.73
C THR A 250 -20.17 -1.81 57.38
N GLY A 251 -20.69 -3.02 57.09
CA GLY A 251 -21.93 -3.53 57.66
C GLY A 251 -21.94 -3.62 59.19
N ALA A 252 -20.76 -3.78 59.81
CA ALA A 252 -20.58 -3.84 61.27
C ALA A 252 -20.50 -2.46 61.94
N ASN A 253 -20.42 -1.36 61.17
CA ASN A 253 -20.25 -0.01 61.71
C ASN A 253 -21.60 0.59 62.18
N PRO A 254 -21.62 1.42 63.24
CA PRO A 254 -22.80 2.17 63.64
C PRO A 254 -23.22 3.18 62.54
N PRO A 255 -24.51 3.58 62.46
CA PRO A 255 -25.08 4.30 61.31
C PRO A 255 -24.31 5.53 60.80
N PRO A 256 -23.86 6.48 61.65
CA PRO A 256 -23.12 7.64 61.15
C PRO A 256 -21.74 7.27 60.57
N ALA A 257 -21.02 6.35 61.20
CA ALA A 257 -19.73 5.86 60.70
C ALA A 257 -19.89 5.04 59.40
N LYS A 258 -20.97 4.26 59.29
CA LYS A 258 -21.31 3.51 58.08
C LYS A 258 -21.52 4.44 56.87
N GLN A 259 -22.25 5.54 57.04
CA GLN A 259 -22.48 6.50 55.95
C GLN A 259 -21.18 7.19 55.52
N VAL A 260 -20.34 7.61 56.48
CA VAL A 260 -19.05 8.25 56.19
C VAL A 260 -18.11 7.29 55.45
N ASN A 261 -17.95 6.06 55.95
CA ASN A 261 -17.05 5.07 55.34
C ASN A 261 -17.49 4.70 53.91
N ARG A 262 -18.80 4.58 53.65
CA ARG A 262 -19.32 4.36 52.29
C ARG A 262 -18.99 5.52 51.34
N LYS A 263 -19.13 6.77 51.80
CA LYS A 263 -18.76 7.94 50.97
C LYS A 263 -17.27 7.97 50.65
N ILE A 264 -16.42 7.59 51.61
CA ILE A 264 -14.96 7.50 51.39
C ILE A 264 -14.64 6.44 50.34
N ILE A 265 -15.24 5.24 50.45
CA ILE A 265 -15.04 4.15 49.49
C ILE A 265 -15.51 4.55 48.09
N GLU A 266 -16.68 5.20 47.99
CA GLU A 266 -17.19 5.69 46.70
C GLU A 266 -16.26 6.74 46.09
N SER A 267 -15.73 7.66 46.90
CA SER A 267 -14.74 8.63 46.43
C SER A 267 -13.44 7.98 45.96
N GLN A 268 -12.97 6.93 46.64
CA GLN A 268 -11.78 6.19 46.23
C GLN A 268 -12.02 5.42 44.92
N ARG A 269 -13.20 4.82 44.78
CA ARG A 269 -13.63 4.13 43.56
C ARG A 269 -13.60 5.07 42.36
N GLU A 270 -14.22 6.25 42.49
CA GLU A 270 -14.25 7.23 41.42
C GLU A 270 -12.86 7.77 41.07
N GLU A 271 -11.98 7.96 42.06
CA GLU A 271 -10.59 8.37 41.79
C GLU A 271 -9.80 7.30 41.02
N LEU A 272 -9.95 6.02 41.37
CA LEU A 272 -9.28 4.92 40.66
C LEU A 272 -9.76 4.81 39.22
N LEU A 273 -11.07 4.92 38.98
CA LEU A 273 -11.65 4.93 37.64
C LEU A 273 -11.13 6.14 36.84
N ALA A 274 -11.12 7.33 37.45
CA ALA A 274 -10.62 8.53 36.80
C ALA A 274 -9.12 8.44 36.48
N GLN A 275 -8.31 7.84 37.36
CA GLN A 275 -6.88 7.63 37.12
C GLN A 275 -6.65 6.66 35.95
N ALA A 276 -7.33 5.52 35.93
CA ALA A 276 -7.22 4.56 34.83
C ALA A 276 -7.63 5.16 33.48
N VAL A 277 -8.68 5.99 33.45
CA VAL A 277 -9.08 6.75 32.26
C VAL A 277 -7.97 7.71 31.82
N ARG A 278 -7.38 8.48 32.74
CA ARG A 278 -6.28 9.41 32.41
C ARG A 278 -5.05 8.69 31.86
N ASP A 279 -4.69 7.56 32.46
CA ASP A 279 -3.53 6.77 32.04
C ASP A 279 -3.78 6.18 30.65
N PHE A 280 -4.95 5.58 30.41
CA PHE A 280 -5.35 5.09 29.09
C PHE A 280 -5.29 6.19 28.01
N GLU A 281 -5.89 7.35 28.27
CA GLU A 281 -5.89 8.47 27.31
C GLU A 281 -4.47 8.96 27.00
N THR A 282 -3.59 8.96 28.00
CA THR A 282 -2.17 9.35 27.82
C THR A 282 -1.46 8.37 26.89
N LEU A 283 -1.61 7.07 27.13
CA LEU A 283 -1.06 6.01 26.29
C LEU A 283 -1.55 6.11 24.83
N MET A 284 -2.83 6.42 24.63
CA MET A 284 -3.40 6.59 23.28
C MET A 284 -2.86 7.81 22.55
N VAL A 285 -2.62 8.91 23.26
CA VAL A 285 -1.95 10.10 22.69
C VAL A 285 -0.50 9.80 22.32
N GLU A 286 0.20 9.00 23.13
CA GLU A 286 1.56 8.56 22.81
C GLU A 286 1.60 7.66 21.58
N LEU A 287 0.69 6.70 21.47
CA LEU A 287 0.53 5.85 20.29
C LEU A 287 0.26 6.70 19.05
N ASP A 288 -0.69 7.64 19.12
CA ASP A 288 -1.02 8.57 18.03
C ASP A 288 0.19 9.35 17.54
N GLY A 289 1.03 9.86 18.46
CA GLY A 289 2.24 10.62 18.12
C GLY A 289 3.34 9.75 17.52
N PHE A 290 3.49 8.52 18.01
CA PHE A 290 4.48 7.58 17.51
C PHE A 290 4.13 7.09 16.10
N VAL A 291 2.88 6.64 15.89
CA VAL A 291 2.39 6.20 14.57
C VAL A 291 2.49 7.34 13.55
N LYS A 292 2.20 8.58 13.95
CA LYS A 292 2.39 9.74 13.07
C LYS A 292 3.84 9.86 12.58
N THR A 293 4.83 9.59 13.42
CA THR A 293 6.26 9.64 13.02
C THR A 293 6.59 8.53 12.00
N ALA A 294 6.05 7.32 12.18
CA ALA A 294 6.19 6.23 11.22
C ALA A 294 5.48 6.54 9.88
N ILE A 295 4.33 7.22 9.91
CA ILE A 295 3.66 7.69 8.69
C ILE A 295 4.50 8.74 7.96
N GLU A 296 5.11 9.67 8.70
CA GLU A 296 5.98 10.70 8.12
C GLU A 296 7.20 10.08 7.43
N SER A 297 7.77 8.99 7.96
CA SER A 297 8.89 8.28 7.31
C SER A 297 8.47 7.60 5.99
N ASN A 298 7.22 7.12 5.89
CA ASN A 298 6.65 6.55 4.67
C ASN A 298 6.41 7.58 3.55
N THR A 299 6.35 8.89 3.83
CA THR A 299 6.16 9.91 2.77
C THR A 299 7.29 9.90 1.73
N GLY A 300 8.49 9.47 2.12
CA GLY A 300 9.61 9.25 1.22
C GLY A 300 9.34 8.16 0.19
N ILE A 301 8.50 7.18 0.52
CA ILE A 301 8.20 6.04 -0.36
C ILE A 301 7.50 6.51 -1.63
N TYR A 302 6.39 7.23 -1.48
CA TYR A 302 5.62 7.77 -2.60
C TYR A 302 6.46 8.64 -3.55
N ASN A 303 7.24 9.55 -2.97
CA ASN A 303 8.07 10.48 -3.74
C ASN A 303 9.17 9.76 -4.52
N ASN A 304 9.85 8.80 -3.89
CA ASN A 304 10.90 8.03 -4.53
C ASN A 304 10.31 7.09 -5.60
N ALA A 305 9.22 6.41 -5.32
CA ALA A 305 8.56 5.57 -6.32
C ALA A 305 8.10 6.37 -7.55
N THR A 306 7.56 7.57 -7.35
CA THR A 306 7.24 8.50 -8.45
C THR A 306 8.49 8.88 -9.24
N ALA A 307 9.56 9.31 -8.56
CA ALA A 307 10.80 9.73 -9.22
C ALA A 307 11.50 8.59 -9.98
N SER A 308 11.61 7.41 -9.38
CA SER A 308 12.26 6.25 -9.99
C SER A 308 11.44 5.67 -11.13
N SER A 309 10.10 5.74 -11.09
CA SER A 309 9.27 5.34 -12.23
C SER A 309 9.57 6.18 -13.48
N MET A 310 9.89 7.48 -13.33
CA MET A 310 10.21 8.35 -14.46
C MET A 310 11.49 7.94 -15.22
N LEU A 311 12.41 7.22 -14.56
CA LEU A 311 13.60 6.66 -15.20
C LEU A 311 13.23 5.62 -16.28
N LEU A 312 12.07 4.98 -16.13
CA LEU A 312 11.60 3.90 -17.03
C LEU A 312 10.86 4.44 -18.26
N ARG A 313 10.59 5.75 -18.34
CA ARG A 313 9.85 6.36 -19.44
C ARG A 313 10.44 6.08 -20.83
N PRO A 314 11.76 6.16 -21.05
CA PRO A 314 12.35 5.89 -22.37
C PRO A 314 12.13 4.45 -22.84
N ILE A 315 12.13 3.51 -21.89
CA ILE A 315 11.94 2.09 -22.13
C ILE A 315 10.47 1.76 -22.38
N LEU A 316 9.58 2.28 -21.53
CA LEU A 316 8.14 2.00 -21.58
C LEU A 316 7.40 2.76 -22.68
N GLY A 317 8.00 3.80 -23.26
CA GLY A 317 7.37 4.65 -24.26
C GLY A 317 6.23 5.54 -23.73
N ARG A 318 5.99 5.54 -22.41
CA ARG A 318 4.91 6.29 -21.74
C ARG A 318 5.40 6.90 -20.42
N THR A 319 4.60 7.77 -19.83
CA THR A 319 4.93 8.37 -18.51
C THR A 319 4.25 7.56 -17.41
N PRO A 320 4.97 6.65 -16.70
CA PRO A 320 4.40 5.96 -15.58
C PRO A 320 4.05 6.94 -14.45
N ARG A 321 3.03 6.62 -13.66
CA ARG A 321 2.58 7.44 -12.51
C ARG A 321 2.37 8.93 -12.83
N LYS A 322 1.71 9.20 -13.95
CA LYS A 322 1.47 10.57 -14.41
C LYS A 322 0.77 11.42 -13.35
N THR A 323 1.41 12.51 -12.94
CA THR A 323 0.87 13.47 -11.94
C THR A 323 0.28 14.72 -12.60
N ASP A 324 0.56 14.95 -13.89
CA ASP A 324 0.02 16.07 -14.64
C ASP A 324 -1.44 15.85 -15.08
N PRO A 325 -2.27 16.91 -15.12
CA PRO A 325 -3.64 16.80 -15.62
C PRO A 325 -3.71 16.32 -17.07
N ILE A 326 -4.60 15.37 -17.36
CA ILE A 326 -4.92 14.99 -18.74
C ILE A 326 -5.88 16.00 -19.35
N ARG A 327 -5.62 16.43 -20.58
CA ARG A 327 -6.41 17.40 -21.33
C ARG A 327 -6.91 16.78 -22.63
N ASN A 328 -7.93 17.40 -23.23
CA ASN A 328 -8.45 17.08 -24.57
C ASN A 328 -9.04 15.67 -24.72
N ARG A 329 -9.63 15.10 -23.67
CA ARG A 329 -10.37 13.84 -23.73
C ARG A 329 -11.84 14.10 -24.07
N ASP A 330 -12.39 13.35 -25.02
CA ASP A 330 -13.81 13.41 -25.35
C ASP A 330 -14.68 12.53 -24.43
N GLY A 331 -16.00 12.60 -24.59
CA GLY A 331 -16.94 11.89 -23.72
C GLY A 331 -16.80 10.36 -23.76
N ARG A 332 -16.44 9.76 -24.90
CA ARG A 332 -16.27 8.30 -25.02
C ARG A 332 -14.97 7.85 -24.38
N ALA A 333 -13.90 8.57 -24.66
CA ALA A 333 -12.61 8.32 -24.05
C ALA A 333 -12.65 8.50 -22.51
N ASN A 334 -13.53 9.36 -21.99
CA ASN A 334 -13.78 9.46 -20.54
C ASN A 334 -14.44 8.21 -19.96
N THR A 335 -15.45 7.64 -20.63
CA THR A 335 -16.11 6.40 -20.18
C THR A 335 -15.13 5.23 -20.20
N ASP A 336 -14.39 5.05 -21.29
CA ASP A 336 -13.44 3.94 -21.40
C ASP A 336 -12.30 4.07 -20.38
N ALA A 337 -11.84 5.29 -20.11
CA ALA A 337 -10.85 5.53 -19.06
C ALA A 337 -11.40 5.32 -17.65
N GLY A 338 -12.70 5.54 -17.43
CA GLY A 338 -13.38 5.18 -16.19
C GLY A 338 -13.34 3.68 -15.95
N GLN A 339 -13.78 2.89 -16.95
CA GLN A 339 -13.77 1.43 -16.87
C GLN A 339 -12.35 0.87 -16.70
N ARG A 340 -11.36 1.36 -17.46
CA ARG A 340 -9.95 0.98 -17.26
C ARG A 340 -9.42 1.39 -15.88
N GLY A 341 -9.89 2.51 -15.35
CA GLY A 341 -9.56 2.96 -14.01
C GLY A 341 -10.05 1.98 -12.94
N GLU A 342 -11.30 1.50 -13.04
CA GLU A 342 -11.84 0.48 -12.15
C GLU A 342 -11.04 -0.84 -12.23
N GLU A 343 -10.70 -1.29 -13.45
CA GLU A 343 -9.87 -2.49 -13.65
C GLU A 343 -8.47 -2.37 -13.03
N ARG A 344 -7.82 -1.20 -13.18
CA ARG A 344 -6.49 -0.92 -12.58
C ARG A 344 -6.57 -0.70 -11.08
N ALA A 345 -7.70 -0.21 -10.58
CA ALA A 345 -7.97 -0.10 -9.16
C ALA A 345 -8.14 -1.48 -8.49
N GLY A 346 -8.47 -2.52 -9.26
CA GLY A 346 -8.70 -3.88 -8.77
C GLY A 346 -10.18 -4.18 -8.47
N VAL A 347 -11.10 -3.38 -8.99
CA VAL A 347 -12.55 -3.61 -8.84
C VAL A 347 -12.92 -4.90 -9.57
N PRO A 348 -13.56 -5.88 -8.90
CA PRO A 348 -13.99 -7.12 -9.55
C PRO A 348 -15.01 -6.85 -10.67
N PRO A 349 -14.97 -7.61 -11.78
CA PRO A 349 -15.96 -7.47 -12.83
C PRO A 349 -17.33 -7.98 -12.36
N GLY A 350 -18.39 -7.22 -12.60
CA GLY A 350 -19.74 -7.65 -12.26
C GLY A 350 -20.73 -6.49 -12.14
N PRO A 351 -22.01 -6.77 -11.86
CA PRO A 351 -22.95 -5.74 -11.46
C PRO A 351 -22.54 -5.18 -10.10
N LYS A 352 -22.64 -3.87 -9.92
CA LYS A 352 -22.38 -3.21 -8.64
C LYS A 352 -23.64 -3.28 -7.76
N GLU A 353 -23.44 -3.16 -6.45
CA GLU A 353 -24.53 -3.16 -5.47
C GLU A 353 -25.07 -1.74 -5.27
N GLU A 354 -26.38 -1.58 -5.41
CA GLU A 354 -27.07 -0.32 -5.08
C GLU A 354 -27.38 -0.27 -3.57
N ILE A 355 -27.04 0.85 -2.95
CA ILE A 355 -27.31 1.15 -1.54
C ILE A 355 -28.19 2.38 -1.42
N ASN A 356 -29.04 2.40 -0.39
CA ASN A 356 -29.80 3.60 -0.02
C ASN A 356 -29.19 4.25 1.23
N VAL A 357 -28.73 5.49 1.09
CA VAL A 357 -28.12 6.25 2.17
C VAL A 357 -28.50 7.73 2.06
N ASN A 358 -28.78 8.37 3.20
CA ASN A 358 -29.21 9.78 3.24
C ASN A 358 -30.39 10.11 2.30
N GLY A 359 -31.27 9.14 2.03
CA GLY A 359 -32.41 9.29 1.13
C GLY A 359 -32.07 9.30 -0.37
N ARG A 360 -30.87 8.84 -0.74
CA ARG A 360 -30.39 8.72 -2.12
C ARG A 360 -29.97 7.29 -2.42
N ASP A 361 -30.19 6.87 -3.66
CA ASP A 361 -29.64 5.62 -4.19
C ASP A 361 -28.23 5.91 -4.70
N ARG A 362 -27.27 5.09 -4.29
CA ARG A 362 -25.85 5.17 -4.66
C ARG A 362 -25.33 3.80 -5.04
N GLU A 363 -24.30 3.77 -5.86
CA GLU A 363 -23.71 2.53 -6.39
C GLU A 363 -22.18 2.65 -6.24
N PRO A 364 -21.61 2.23 -5.08
CA PRO A 364 -20.16 2.17 -4.91
C PRO A 364 -19.54 1.23 -5.95
N ASP A 365 -18.28 1.47 -6.31
CA ASP A 365 -17.61 0.62 -7.28
C ASP A 365 -17.42 -0.83 -6.80
N TYR A 366 -17.19 -1.02 -5.51
CA TYR A 366 -17.14 -2.36 -4.91
C TYR A 366 -17.48 -2.33 -3.42
N ILE A 367 -18.29 -3.30 -2.97
CA ILE A 367 -18.51 -3.57 -1.55
C ILE A 367 -17.98 -4.96 -1.26
N ASP A 368 -16.97 -5.03 -0.41
CA ASP A 368 -16.39 -6.28 0.07
C ASP A 368 -16.99 -6.59 1.43
N HIS A 369 -17.99 -7.48 1.47
CA HIS A 369 -18.61 -7.88 2.72
C HIS A 369 -17.74 -8.80 3.58
N ASP A 370 -16.80 -9.52 2.96
CA ASP A 370 -15.91 -10.44 3.67
C ASP A 370 -14.82 -9.66 4.41
N ASN A 371 -14.34 -8.57 3.81
CA ASN A 371 -13.32 -7.68 4.36
C ASN A 371 -13.89 -6.40 5.00
N GLU A 372 -15.22 -6.22 5.01
CA GLU A 372 -15.93 -5.07 5.58
C GLU A 372 -15.46 -3.72 4.98
N GLN A 373 -15.39 -3.64 3.65
CA GLN A 373 -14.86 -2.48 2.93
C GLN A 373 -15.82 -1.97 1.86
N VAL A 374 -15.85 -0.65 1.70
CA VAL A 374 -16.53 0.06 0.61
C VAL A 374 -15.47 0.78 -0.20
N THR A 375 -15.34 0.43 -1.47
CA THR A 375 -14.33 0.99 -2.39
C THR A 375 -15.00 1.87 -3.42
N GLU A 376 -14.43 3.06 -3.63
CA GLU A 376 -14.80 4.01 -4.67
C GLU A 376 -13.56 4.45 -5.46
N VAL A 377 -13.68 4.55 -6.77
CA VAL A 377 -12.60 4.86 -7.72
C VAL A 377 -12.88 6.17 -8.43
N LYS A 378 -11.94 7.11 -8.36
CA LYS A 378 -12.01 8.40 -9.07
C LYS A 378 -10.83 8.58 -10.02
N ASN A 379 -11.07 8.34 -11.31
CA ASN A 379 -10.10 8.62 -12.39
C ASN A 379 -10.36 9.98 -13.06
N LYS A 380 -10.16 11.09 -12.34
CA LYS A 380 -10.34 12.46 -12.86
C LYS A 380 -9.27 13.43 -12.32
N ASN A 381 -9.07 14.57 -12.99
CA ASN A 381 -8.03 15.53 -12.59
C ASN A 381 -8.31 16.20 -11.23
N THR A 382 -9.57 16.54 -10.95
CA THR A 382 -9.95 17.27 -9.73
C THR A 382 -11.33 16.83 -9.32
N LEU A 383 -11.50 16.46 -8.04
CA LEU A 383 -12.81 16.17 -7.47
C LEU A 383 -13.65 17.43 -7.36
N ASP A 384 -14.96 17.28 -7.51
CA ASP A 384 -15.93 18.37 -7.37
C ASP A 384 -16.89 18.14 -6.18
N ARG A 385 -17.92 18.98 -6.12
CA ARG A 385 -18.92 18.94 -5.04
C ARG A 385 -19.72 17.64 -5.06
N ASP A 386 -20.02 17.11 -6.24
CA ASP A 386 -20.87 15.93 -6.37
C ASP A 386 -20.08 14.67 -5.96
N ASP A 387 -18.79 14.60 -6.29
CA ASP A 387 -17.89 13.56 -5.77
C ASP A 387 -17.82 13.62 -4.25
N THR A 388 -17.68 14.82 -3.67
CA THR A 388 -17.61 15.00 -2.22
C THR A 388 -18.87 14.49 -1.53
N GLU A 389 -20.05 14.78 -2.07
CA GLU A 389 -21.32 14.30 -1.51
C GLU A 389 -21.41 12.78 -1.59
N GLN A 390 -21.05 12.19 -2.74
CA GLN A 390 -21.07 10.75 -2.93
C GLN A 390 -20.11 10.03 -1.97
N ILE A 391 -18.87 10.51 -1.84
CA ILE A 391 -17.86 9.95 -0.94
C ILE A 391 -18.33 10.04 0.52
N THR A 392 -18.97 11.15 0.89
CA THR A 392 -19.54 11.32 2.25
C THR A 392 -20.70 10.36 2.50
N ASP A 393 -21.57 10.15 1.51
CA ASP A 393 -22.65 9.17 1.58
C ASP A 393 -22.12 7.74 1.79
N TYR A 394 -21.03 7.36 1.10
CA TYR A 394 -20.38 6.07 1.31
C TYR A 394 -19.76 5.93 2.69
N LEU A 395 -19.18 7.01 3.21
CA LEU A 395 -18.68 7.03 4.59
C LEU A 395 -19.80 6.86 5.61
N ASP A 396 -20.95 7.51 5.42
CA ASP A 396 -22.10 7.35 6.31
C ASP A 396 -22.66 5.92 6.27
N TYR A 397 -22.76 5.34 5.07
CA TYR A 397 -23.15 3.94 4.90
C TYR A 397 -22.16 2.99 5.58
N ALA A 398 -20.86 3.15 5.32
CA ALA A 398 -19.82 2.31 5.89
C ALA A 398 -19.82 2.39 7.42
N ASN A 399 -19.91 3.60 8.00
CA ASN A 399 -20.04 3.80 9.44
C ASN A 399 -21.27 3.08 10.04
N SER A 400 -22.39 3.04 9.31
CA SER A 400 -23.60 2.33 9.77
C SER A 400 -23.45 0.81 9.80
N LYS A 401 -22.50 0.26 9.03
CA LYS A 401 -22.20 -1.17 8.91
C LYS A 401 -20.96 -1.60 9.68
N GLY A 402 -20.15 -0.66 10.15
CA GLY A 402 -18.83 -0.94 10.72
C GLY A 402 -17.74 -1.13 9.67
N TYR A 403 -17.98 -0.72 8.42
CA TYR A 403 -17.05 -0.92 7.31
C TYR A 403 -16.05 0.24 7.19
N SER A 404 -14.93 -0.03 6.52
CA SER A 404 -13.94 0.99 6.14
C SER A 404 -14.19 1.51 4.72
N VAL A 405 -13.86 2.78 4.46
CA VAL A 405 -13.94 3.36 3.10
C VAL A 405 -12.55 3.42 2.48
N ILE A 406 -12.41 2.81 1.30
CA ILE A 406 -11.22 2.90 0.45
C ILE A 406 -11.53 3.81 -0.73
N LEU A 407 -10.83 4.94 -0.82
CA LEU A 407 -10.91 5.84 -1.97
C LEU A 407 -9.67 5.63 -2.84
N VAL A 408 -9.87 5.05 -4.02
CA VAL A 408 -8.81 4.89 -5.01
C VAL A 408 -8.86 6.05 -6.00
N THR A 409 -7.73 6.70 -6.23
CA THR A 409 -7.62 7.82 -7.18
C THR A 409 -6.41 7.67 -8.08
N ASP A 410 -6.41 8.40 -9.18
CA ASP A 410 -5.21 8.53 -9.99
C ASP A 410 -4.17 9.43 -9.28
N HIS A 411 -2.88 9.24 -9.55
CA HIS A 411 -1.83 10.08 -8.98
C HIS A 411 -2.03 11.58 -9.23
N ARG A 412 -2.65 11.97 -10.35
CA ARG A 412 -2.94 13.38 -10.68
C ARG A 412 -4.17 13.96 -9.95
N THR A 413 -5.01 13.12 -9.36
CA THR A 413 -6.32 13.55 -8.84
C THR A 413 -6.15 14.48 -7.64
N GLN A 414 -6.60 15.72 -7.78
CA GLN A 414 -6.68 16.68 -6.68
C GLN A 414 -7.98 16.48 -5.90
N LEU A 415 -7.88 16.29 -4.59
CA LEU A 415 -9.02 16.15 -3.70
C LEU A 415 -9.64 17.52 -3.40
N THR A 416 -10.94 17.54 -3.09
CA THR A 416 -11.56 18.71 -2.45
C THR A 416 -11.02 18.89 -1.03
N PRO A 417 -11.04 20.11 -0.46
CA PRO A 417 -10.64 20.34 0.93
C PRO A 417 -11.40 19.47 1.93
N GLU A 418 -12.68 19.21 1.67
CA GLU A 418 -13.54 18.37 2.51
C GLU A 418 -13.11 16.90 2.48
N VAL A 419 -12.85 16.34 1.30
CA VAL A 419 -12.36 14.95 1.18
C VAL A 419 -10.95 14.82 1.75
N GLN A 420 -10.07 15.80 1.49
CA GLN A 420 -8.73 15.83 2.08
C GLN A 420 -8.80 15.79 3.62
N LYS A 421 -9.71 16.58 4.21
CA LYS A 421 -9.93 16.56 5.66
C LYS A 421 -10.38 15.19 6.16
N LEU A 422 -11.25 14.48 5.43
CA LEU A 422 -11.66 13.11 5.81
C LEU A 422 -10.48 12.13 5.77
N VAL A 423 -9.57 12.27 4.80
CA VAL A 423 -8.33 11.50 4.73
C VAL A 423 -7.41 11.85 5.90
N ASP A 424 -7.19 13.14 6.17
CA ASP A 424 -6.33 13.62 7.27
C ASP A 424 -6.85 13.20 8.65
N GLU A 425 -8.18 13.14 8.81
CA GLU A 425 -8.86 12.65 10.02
C GLU A 425 -8.85 11.12 10.13
N GLY A 426 -8.34 10.38 9.13
CA GLY A 426 -8.35 8.92 9.11
C GLY A 426 -9.78 8.37 9.07
N LYS A 427 -10.66 8.96 8.27
CA LYS A 427 -12.01 8.41 8.00
C LYS A 427 -12.08 7.68 6.68
N ILE A 428 -11.15 7.97 5.77
CA ILE A 428 -11.04 7.38 4.45
C ILE A 428 -9.59 6.96 4.24
N THR A 429 -9.41 5.73 3.78
CA THR A 429 -8.13 5.22 3.31
C THR A 429 -7.96 5.63 1.85
N LEU A 430 -7.09 6.63 1.60
CA LEU A 430 -6.77 7.10 0.26
C LEU A 430 -5.64 6.27 -0.35
N ILE A 431 -5.85 5.76 -1.55
CA ILE A 431 -4.82 5.06 -2.32
C ILE A 431 -4.73 5.68 -3.71
N ARG A 432 -3.52 6.05 -4.11
CA ARG A 432 -3.19 6.61 -5.41
C ARG A 432 -2.49 5.53 -6.23
N LYS A 433 -3.04 5.28 -7.42
CA LYS A 433 -2.56 4.28 -8.39
C LYS A 433 -2.46 4.91 -9.77
N GLU A 434 -1.77 4.27 -10.69
CA GLU A 434 -1.84 4.57 -12.12
C GLU A 434 -3.17 4.06 -12.68
N LEU A 435 -4.21 4.88 -12.63
CA LEU A 435 -5.52 4.55 -13.21
C LEU A 435 -5.58 4.89 -14.71
N ASP A 436 -4.58 5.61 -15.21
CA ASP A 436 -4.51 6.12 -16.57
C ASP A 436 -3.05 6.22 -17.02
N ASP A 437 -2.71 5.60 -18.16
CA ASP A 437 -1.39 5.74 -18.78
C ASP A 437 -1.21 7.09 -19.48
N GLY A 438 -2.30 7.84 -19.67
CA GLY A 438 -2.27 9.18 -20.24
C GLY A 438 -1.94 9.22 -21.73
N ASP A 439 -1.95 8.07 -22.39
CA ASP A 439 -1.76 7.93 -23.82
C ASP A 439 -3.12 8.06 -24.50
N GLY A 440 -3.29 9.13 -25.28
CA GLY A 440 -4.45 9.35 -26.14
C GLY A 440 -4.34 8.55 -27.45
N HIS A 441 -3.89 7.30 -27.36
CA HIS A 441 -3.67 6.42 -28.50
C HIS A 441 -4.61 5.23 -28.47
#